data_AF-A0A436RV26-F1
#
_entry.id   AF-A0A436RV26-F1
#
_cell.length_a   1.000
_cell.length_b   1.000
_cell.length_c   1.000
_cell.angle_alpha   90.00
_cell.angle_beta   90.00
_cell.angle_gamma   90.00
#
_symmetry.space_group_name_H-M   'P 1'
#
loop_
_entity.id
_entity.type
_entity.pdbx_description
1 polymer ?
#
loop_
_entity_poly.entity_id
_entity_poly.type
_entity_poly.pdbx_seq_one_letter_code
_entity_poly.pdbx_strand_id
1 'polypeptide(L)' 'FGPTPPAVPTFPSGLPVLALDRIMGNRHGLVSGVEAHDTPLSRVASDHLPLTAFVHL' A
#
# COMPACT_ATOMS: atom_id res chain seq x y z
N PHE A 1 -16.66 7.83 1.91
CA PHE A 1 -15.18 7.79 1.81
C PHE A 1 -14.78 8.55 0.56
N GLY A 2 -13.59 9.17 0.56
CA GLY A 2 -13.06 9.86 -0.63
C GLY A 2 -12.67 8.87 -1.73
N PRO A 3 -12.20 9.35 -2.89
CA PRO A 3 -11.69 8.47 -3.93
C PRO A 3 -10.54 7.61 -3.39
N THR A 4 -10.55 6.34 -3.77
CA THR A 4 -9.55 5.38 -3.34
C THR A 4 -8.28 5.53 -4.18
N PRO A 5 -7.09 5.55 -3.55
CA PRO A 5 -5.83 5.47 -4.29
C PRO A 5 -5.77 4.20 -5.16
N PRO A 6 -4.87 4.17 -6.16
CA PRO A 6 -4.62 2.97 -6.96
C PRO A 6 -4.36 1.74 -6.09
N ALA A 7 -4.87 0.60 -6.53
CA ALA A 7 -4.61 -0.67 -5.86
C ALA A 7 -3.16 -1.10 -6.09
N VAL A 8 -2.41 -1.32 -5.01
CA VAL A 8 -1.01 -1.75 -5.05
C VAL A 8 -0.93 -3.21 -4.61
N PRO A 9 -0.37 -4.13 -5.43
CA PRO A 9 -0.14 -5.51 -5.01
C PRO A 9 0.88 -5.60 -3.88
N THR A 10 0.50 -6.25 -2.79
CA THR A 10 1.34 -6.46 -1.60
C THR A 10 1.44 -7.92 -1.21
N PHE A 11 0.55 -8.78 -1.72
CA PHE A 11 0.47 -10.20 -1.35
C PHE A 11 0.53 -11.14 -2.58
N PRO A 12 1.14 -12.32 -2.46
CA PRO A 12 2.12 -12.70 -1.45
C PRO A 12 3.43 -11.92 -1.63
N SER A 13 4.15 -11.67 -0.53
CA SER A 13 5.37 -10.85 -0.53
C SER A 13 6.48 -11.40 -1.43
N GLY A 14 6.52 -12.71 -1.70
CA GLY A 14 7.48 -13.32 -2.64
C GLY A 14 7.17 -13.04 -4.13
N LEU A 15 5.90 -12.83 -4.48
CA LEU A 15 5.44 -12.51 -5.83
C LEU A 15 4.16 -11.66 -5.72
N PRO A 16 4.28 -10.34 -5.52
CA PRO A 16 3.12 -9.49 -5.25
C PRO A 16 2.19 -9.43 -6.45
N VAL A 17 1.02 -10.08 -6.36
CA VAL A 17 0.02 -10.15 -7.44
C VAL A 17 -1.39 -9.79 -6.98
N LEU A 18 -1.65 -9.82 -5.67
CA LEU A 18 -2.92 -9.46 -5.06
C LEU A 18 -2.78 -8.15 -4.28
N ALA A 19 -3.64 -7.19 -4.61
CA ALA A 19 -3.79 -5.95 -3.87
C ALA A 19 -4.91 -6.13 -2.84
N LEU A 20 -4.59 -6.64 -1.65
CA LEU A 20 -5.57 -6.86 -0.57
C LEU A 20 -5.58 -5.71 0.45
N ASP A 21 -4.45 -5.03 0.62
CA ASP A 21 -4.28 -3.96 1.61
C ASP A 21 -4.79 -2.62 1.08
N ARG A 22 -5.33 -1.77 1.96
CA ARG A 22 -5.91 -0.48 1.59
C ARG A 22 -5.54 0.62 2.58
N ILE A 23 -5.22 1.80 2.05
CA ILE A 23 -5.22 3.07 2.79
C ILE A 23 -6.38 3.91 2.27
N MET A 24 -7.25 4.38 3.17
CA MET A 24 -8.47 5.11 2.82
C MET A 24 -8.47 6.51 3.43
N GLY A 25 -8.82 7.51 2.62
CA GLY A 25 -9.05 8.89 3.06
C GLY A 25 -10.54 9.27 3.03
N ASN A 26 -10.92 10.28 3.80
CA ASN A 26 -12.27 10.85 3.76
C ASN A 26 -12.40 12.10 2.87
N ARG A 27 -11.28 12.58 2.32
CA ARG A 27 -11.18 13.79 1.49
C ARG A 27 -10.28 13.53 0.29
N HIS A 28 -10.57 14.19 -0.83
CA HIS A 28 -9.74 14.12 -2.03
C HIS A 28 -8.35 14.71 -1.75
N GLY A 29 -7.29 14.05 -2.24
CA GLY A 29 -5.91 14.52 -2.09
C GLY A 29 -5.29 14.34 -0.70
N LEU A 30 -6.02 13.82 0.30
CA LEU A 30 -5.48 13.59 1.64
C LEU A 30 -4.31 12.57 1.64
N VAL A 31 -4.43 11.53 0.81
CA VAL A 31 -3.46 10.43 0.70
C VAL A 31 -2.85 10.47 -0.70
N SER A 32 -1.52 10.36 -0.80
CA SER A 32 -0.80 10.34 -2.07
C SER A 32 0.45 9.46 -1.99
N GLY A 33 1.04 9.11 -3.14
CA GLY A 33 2.25 8.29 -3.20
C GLY A 33 2.07 6.92 -2.55
N VAL A 34 0.96 6.25 -2.84
CA VAL A 34 0.68 4.92 -2.27
C VAL A 34 1.56 3.88 -2.97
N GLU A 35 2.45 3.26 -2.20
CA GLU A 35 3.48 2.35 -2.73
C GLU A 35 3.75 1.20 -1.75
N ALA A 36 4.11 0.04 -2.29
CA ALA A 36 4.57 -1.09 -1.49
C ALA A 36 6.04 -0.88 -1.09
N HIS A 37 6.34 -1.10 0.18
CA HIS A 37 7.71 -1.13 0.68
C HIS A 37 8.37 -2.47 0.30
N ASP A 38 8.80 -2.56 -0.96
CA ASP A 38 9.39 -3.76 -1.53
C ASP A 38 10.89 -3.81 -1.27
N THR A 39 11.26 -4.36 -0.11
CA THR A 39 12.66 -4.63 0.22
C THR A 39 12.87 -6.10 0.55
N PRO A 40 14.10 -6.63 0.40
CA PRO A 40 14.40 -7.99 0.82
C PRO A 40 14.02 -8.28 2.27
N LEU A 41 14.21 -7.29 3.17
CA LEU A 41 13.83 -7.44 4.57
C LEU A 41 12.31 -7.56 4.74
N SER A 42 11.53 -6.74 4.04
CA SER A 42 10.06 -6.78 4.09
C SER A 42 9.50 -8.13 3.63
N ARG A 43 10.12 -8.74 2.61
CA ARG A 43 9.71 -10.05 2.09
C ARG A 43 9.96 -11.20 3.07
N VAL A 44 11.00 -11.09 3.90
CA VAL A 44 11.29 -12.08 4.95
C VAL A 44 10.43 -11.83 6.20
N ALA A 45 10.13 -10.57 6.49
CA ALA A 45 9.42 -10.18 7.70
C ALA A 45 7.91 -10.46 7.68
N SER A 46 7.28 -10.53 6.50
CA SER A 46 5.85 -10.73 6.36
C SER A 46 5.49 -11.39 5.03
N ASP A 47 4.34 -12.05 4.99
CA ASP A 47 3.67 -12.55 3.78
C ASP A 47 3.00 -11.43 2.96
N HIS A 48 2.87 -10.22 3.52
CA HIS A 48 2.46 -8.99 2.84
C HIS A 48 3.60 -7.97 2.79
N LEU A 49 3.76 -7.25 1.68
CA LEU A 49 4.60 -6.05 1.64
C LEU A 49 3.89 -4.90 2.38
N PRO A 50 4.58 -4.15 3.28
CA PRO A 50 3.98 -3.00 3.92
C PRO A 50 3.53 -1.94 2.90
N LEU A 51 2.32 -1.41 3.05
CA LEU A 51 1.82 -0.33 2.19
C LEU A 51 2.12 1.03 2.84
N THR A 52 2.78 1.92 2.10
CA THR A 52 3.18 3.26 2.55
C THR A 52 2.46 4.34 1.76
N ALA A 53 2.32 5.53 2.34
CA ALA A 53 1.74 6.70 1.69
C ALA A 53 2.12 8.01 2.40
N PHE A 54 1.99 9.14 1.71
CA PHE A 54 2.05 10.48 2.29
C PHE A 54 0.67 10.98 2.68
N VAL A 55 0.58 11.69 3.81
CA VAL A 55 -0.63 12.36 4.29
C VAL A 55 -0.46 13.87 4.19
N HIS A 56 -1.42 14.55 3.57
CA HIS A 56 -1.48 16.01 3.50
C HIS A 56 -2.28 16.56 4.69
N LEU A 57 -1.69 17.49 5.43
CA LEU A 57 -2.30 18.10 6.63
C LEU A 57 -3.23 19.26 6.29
#